data_AF-A0A6C1QFW0-F1
#
_entry.id   AF-A0A6C1QFW0-F1
#
_cell.length_a   1.000
_cell.length_b   1.000
_cell.length_c   1.000
_cell.angle_alpha   90.00
_cell.angle_beta   90.00
_cell.angle_gamma   90.00
#
_symmetry.space_group_name_H-M   'P 1'
#
loop_
_entity.id
_entity.type
_entity.pdbx_description
1 polymer ?
#
loop_
_entity_poly.entity_id
_entity_poly.type
_entity_poly.pdbx_seq_one_letter_code
_entity_poly.pdbx_strand_id
1 'polypeptide(L)'
;MDILQYPVFPLGKEDVTLASLLFLIISLILLFYLSAKFRNLLQNRILARYNIDIGIRQAISTIIRYVILVAGLVIIIQSAGIDLSFLAILAG
;
A
#
# COMPACT_ATOMS: atom_id res chain seq x y z
N MET A 1 -17.95 22.47 10.56
CA MET A 1 -17.42 21.40 9.67
C MET A 1 -15.89 21.50 9.61
N ASP A 2 -15.24 22.04 10.64
CA ASP A 2 -13.86 22.59 10.55
C ASP A 2 -12.83 21.82 11.39
N ILE A 3 -13.28 20.86 12.20
CA ILE A 3 -12.41 20.03 13.05
C ILE A 3 -11.57 19.00 12.28
N LEU A 4 -11.94 18.68 11.03
CA LEU A 4 -11.22 17.69 10.22
C LEU A 4 -10.00 18.28 9.49
N GLN A 5 -9.99 19.60 9.28
CA GLN A 5 -8.89 20.30 8.60
C GLN A 5 -7.86 20.85 9.59
N TYR A 6 -8.05 20.62 10.90
CA TYR A 6 -7.11 21.10 11.89
C TYR A 6 -5.78 20.31 11.80
N PRO A 7 -4.64 20.99 11.63
CA PRO A 7 -3.33 20.35 11.58
C PRO A 7 -3.01 19.71 12.92
N VAL A 8 -2.73 18.40 12.92
CA VAL A 8 -2.39 17.65 14.14
C VAL A 8 -0.89 17.69 14.39
N PHE A 9 -0.08 17.68 13.32
CA PHE A 9 1.36 17.81 13.37
C PHE A 9 1.87 18.58 12.13
N PRO A 10 2.68 19.63 12.30
CA PRO A 10 3.35 20.29 11.19
C PRO A 10 4.52 19.42 10.73
N LEU A 11 4.35 18.70 9.62
CA LEU A 11 5.40 17.93 8.95
C LEU A 11 5.88 18.71 7.73
N GLY A 12 6.71 19.73 7.96
CA GLY A 12 7.30 20.54 6.89
C GLY A 12 6.34 21.59 6.31
N LYS A 13 5.98 21.47 5.02
CA LYS A 13 5.12 22.42 4.28
C LYS A 13 3.66 21.95 4.13
N GLU A 14 3.37 20.71 4.49
CA GLU A 14 2.02 20.14 4.42
C GLU A 14 1.54 19.76 5.82
N ASP A 15 0.32 20.19 6.11
CA ASP A 15 -0.34 19.92 7.38
C ASP A 15 -0.93 18.51 7.38
N VAL A 16 -0.38 17.62 8.21
CA VAL A 16 -0.98 16.31 8.44
C VAL A 16 -2.22 16.51 9.33
N THR A 17 -3.38 16.37 8.70
CA THR A 17 -4.69 16.55 9.34
C THR A 17 -5.24 15.23 9.88
N LEU A 18 -6.28 15.30 10.72
CA LEU A 18 -7.02 14.10 11.14
C LEU A 18 -7.59 13.32 9.95
N ALA A 19 -7.95 14.03 8.88
CA ALA A 19 -8.45 13.43 7.64
C ALA A 19 -7.38 12.58 6.93
N SER A 20 -6.12 13.02 6.88
CA SER A 20 -5.04 12.23 6.26
C SER A 20 -4.67 11.00 7.09
N LEU A 21 -4.71 11.09 8.43
CA LEU A 21 -4.57 9.93 9.32
C LEU A 21 -5.68 8.88 9.10
N LEU A 22 -6.93 9.31 9.02
CA LEU A 22 -8.05 8.42 8.71
C LEU A 22 -7.91 7.80 7.31
N PHE A 23 -7.53 8.61 6.33
CA PHE A 23 -7.26 8.13 4.97
C PHE A 23 -6.16 7.07 4.94
N LEU A 24 -5.05 7.27 5.66
CA LEU A 24 -3.97 6.30 5.77
C LEU A 24 -4.47 4.97 6.33
N ILE A 25 -5.17 4.99 7.47
CA ILE A 25 -5.68 3.78 8.13
C ILE A 25 -6.61 2.99 7.20
N ILE A 26 -7.59 3.67 6.61
CA ILE A 26 -8.57 3.06 5.71
C ILE A 26 -7.87 2.49 4.47
N SER A 27 -6.95 3.25 3.88
CA SER A 27 -6.21 2.83 2.69
C SER A 27 -5.30 1.65 2.98
N LEU A 28 -4.67 1.60 4.16
CA LEU A 28 -3.83 0.47 4.57
C LEU A 28 -4.65 -0.82 4.70
N ILE A 29 -5.79 -0.75 5.39
CA ILE A 29 -6.71 -1.88 5.54
C ILE A 29 -7.17 -2.36 4.16
N LEU A 30 -7.55 -1.43 3.29
CA LEU A 30 -7.99 -1.73 1.93
C LEU A 30 -6.86 -2.39 1.12
N LEU A 31 -5.63 -1.87 1.21
CA LEU A 31 -4.47 -2.43 0.52
C LEU A 31 -4.19 -3.87 0.95
N PHE A 32 -4.16 -4.15 2.27
CA PHE A 32 -3.93 -5.51 2.76
C PHE A 32 -5.04 -6.47 2.31
N TYR A 33 -6.30 -6.03 2.36
CA TYR A 33 -7.46 -6.82 1.93
C TYR A 33 -7.43 -7.11 0.42
N LEU A 34 -7.24 -6.08 -0.42
CA LEU A 34 -7.15 -6.22 -1.87
C LEU A 34 -5.95 -7.08 -2.29
N SER A 35 -4.79 -6.88 -1.66
CA SER A 35 -3.59 -7.66 -1.96
C SER A 35 -3.75 -9.13 -1.64
N ALA A 36 -4.42 -9.46 -0.52
CA ALA A 36 -4.75 -10.85 -0.18
C ALA A 36 -5.74 -11.47 -1.17
N LYS A 37 -6.78 -10.72 -1.55
CA LYS A 37 -7.77 -11.16 -2.55
C LYS A 37 -7.12 -11.38 -3.92
N PHE A 38 -6.24 -10.47 -4.34
CA PHE A 38 -5.51 -10.56 -5.59
C PHE A 38 -4.56 -11.76 -5.61
N ARG A 39 -3.82 -12.00 -4.51
CA ARG A 39 -2.98 -13.20 -4.36
C ARG A 39 -3.78 -14.49 -4.55
N ASN A 40 -4.94 -14.59 -3.91
CA ASN A 40 -5.79 -15.79 -4.02
C ASN A 40 -6.37 -15.95 -5.43
N LEU A 41 -6.76 -14.85 -6.08
CA LEU A 41 -7.23 -14.87 -7.47
C LEU A 41 -6.11 -15.32 -8.41
N LEU A 42 -4.92 -14.74 -8.26
CA LEU A 42 -3.75 -15.09 -9.05
C LEU A 42 -3.39 -16.57 -8.88
N GLN A 43 -3.36 -17.06 -7.64
CA GLN A 43 -3.05 -18.45 -7.35
C GLN A 43 -4.12 -19.42 -7.91
N ASN A 44 -5.39 -19.16 -7.66
CA ASN A 44 -6.46 -20.14 -7.89
C ASN A 44 -7.12 -20.03 -9.27
N ARG A 45 -7.04 -18.87 -9.94
CA ARG A 45 -7.69 -18.63 -11.23
C ARG A 45 -6.71 -18.45 -12.37
N ILE A 46 -5.61 -17.73 -12.14
CA ILE A 46 -4.67 -17.37 -13.22
C ILE A 46 -3.59 -18.44 -13.31
N LEU A 47 -2.76 -18.58 -12.28
CA LEU A 47 -1.64 -19.52 -12.25
C LEU A 47 -2.10 -20.99 -12.25
N ALA A 48 -3.28 -21.27 -11.71
CA ALA A 48 -3.88 -22.61 -11.75
C ALA A 48 -4.20 -23.10 -13.17
N ARG A 49 -4.29 -22.21 -14.17
CA ARG A 49 -4.51 -22.58 -15.57
C ARG A 49 -3.22 -23.03 -16.27
N TYR A 50 -2.07 -22.77 -15.66
CA TYR A 50 -0.78 -23.21 -16.15
C TYR A 50 -0.39 -24.47 -15.38
N ASN A 51 0.26 -25.44 -16.04
CA ASN A 51 0.83 -26.65 -15.42
C ASN A 51 2.06 -26.31 -14.54
N ILE A 52 1.87 -25.39 -13.60
CA ILE A 52 2.90 -24.88 -12.69
C ILE A 52 2.75 -25.61 -11.36
N ASP A 53 3.87 -26.07 -10.81
CA ASP A 53 3.92 -26.70 -9.51
C ASP A 53 3.32 -25.81 -8.41
N ILE A 54 2.69 -26.47 -7.44
CA ILE A 54 2.01 -25.80 -6.33
C ILE A 54 2.99 -24.89 -5.56
N GLY A 55 4.24 -25.34 -5.34
CA GLY A 55 5.27 -24.55 -4.67
C GLY A 55 5.66 -23.29 -5.44
N ILE A 56 5.86 -23.39 -6.75
CA ILE A 56 6.22 -22.25 -7.61
C ILE A 56 5.07 -21.24 -7.65
N ARG A 57 3.84 -21.71 -7.82
CA ARG A 57 2.65 -20.86 -7.84
C ARG A 57 2.45 -20.10 -6.51
N GLN A 58 2.71 -20.75 -5.37
CA GLN A 58 2.70 -20.10 -4.06
C GLN A 58 3.77 -19.01 -3.96
N ALA A 59 5.00 -19.29 -4.41
CA ALA A 59 6.09 -18.33 -4.42
C ALA A 59 5.77 -17.11 -5.29
N ILE A 60 5.37 -17.30 -6.54
CA ILE A 60 5.01 -16.23 -7.48
C ILE A 60 3.88 -15.36 -6.90
N SER A 61 2.82 -15.98 -6.38
CA SER A 61 1.68 -15.23 -5.84
C SER A 61 2.07 -14.43 -4.59
N THR A 62 3.05 -14.91 -3.83
CA THR A 62 3.56 -14.23 -2.64
C THR A 62 4.48 -13.07 -3.00
N ILE A 63 5.37 -13.25 -3.99
CA ILE A 63 6.22 -12.17 -4.53
C ILE A 63 5.34 -11.04 -5.08
N ILE A 64 4.36 -11.37 -5.93
CA ILE A 64 3.45 -10.37 -6.49
C ILE A 64 2.66 -9.65 -5.40
N ARG A 65 2.20 -10.36 -4.36
CA ARG A 65 1.57 -9.71 -3.21
C ARG A 65 2.49 -8.71 -2.54
N TYR A 66 3.76 -9.05 -2.31
CA TYR A 66 4.71 -8.12 -1.69
C TYR A 66 5.00 -6.91 -2.58
N VAL A 67 5.13 -7.10 -3.89
CA VAL A 67 5.28 -5.97 -4.83
C VAL A 67 4.09 -5.02 -4.74
N ILE A 68 2.87 -5.55 -4.72
CA ILE A 68 1.65 -4.74 -4.57
C ILE A 68 1.63 -4.01 -3.22
N LEU A 69 2.01 -4.68 -2.14
CA LEU A 69 2.06 -4.06 -0.81
C LEU A 69 3.07 -2.91 -0.75
N VAL A 70 4.28 -3.10 -1.28
CA VAL A 70 5.32 -2.06 -1.27
C VAL A 70 4.91 -0.88 -2.15
N ALA A 71 4.49 -1.14 -3.39
CA ALA A 71 4.06 -0.08 -4.30
C ALA A 71 2.83 0.66 -3.76
N GLY A 72 1.84 -0.07 -3.26
CA GLY A 72 0.64 0.49 -2.65
C GLY A 72 0.94 1.33 -1.42
N LEU A 73 1.86 0.89 -0.55
CA LEU A 73 2.28 1.65 0.63
C LEU A 73 2.90 2.99 0.23
N VAL A 74 3.81 2.97 -0.75
CA VAL A 74 4.46 4.18 -1.27
C VAL A 74 3.44 5.16 -1.83
N ILE A 75 2.46 4.67 -2.60
CA ILE A 75 1.36 5.49 -3.15
C ILE A 75 0.50 6.09 -2.04
N ILE A 76 0.12 5.29 -1.03
CA ILE A 76 -0.74 5.72 0.08
C ILE A 76 -0.07 6.82 0.90
N ILE A 77 1.22 6.67 1.20
CA ILE A 77 1.98 7.66 1.98
C ILE A 77 2.11 8.98 1.20
N GLN A 78 2.48 8.92 -0.08
CA GLN A 78 2.53 10.13 -0.93
C GLN A 78 1.16 10.80 -1.06
N SER A 79 0.09 10.03 -1.22
CA SER A 79 -1.28 10.54 -1.32
C SER A 79 -1.79 11.20 -0.03
N ALA A 80 -1.19 10.87 1.11
CA ALA A 80 -1.50 11.48 2.40
C ALA A 80 -0.74 12.80 2.64
N GLY A 81 0.04 13.28 1.68
CA GLY A 81 0.85 14.50 1.78
C GLY A 81 2.22 14.28 2.45
N ILE A 82 2.66 13.04 2.57
CA ILE A 82 3.96 12.71 3.15
C ILE A 82 4.95 12.53 2.00
N ASP A 83 5.83 13.52 1.82
CA ASP A 83 6.87 13.47 0.78
C ASP A 83 7.95 12.44 1.12
N LEU A 84 7.95 11.33 0.38
CA LEU A 84 8.94 10.25 0.50
C LEU A 84 10.26 10.57 -0.23
N SER A 85 10.34 11.67 -0.99
CA SER A 85 11.55 12.06 -1.73
C SER A 85 12.76 12.22 -0.81
N PHE A 86 12.54 12.65 0.44
CA PHE A 86 13.60 12.73 1.46
C PHE A 86 14.22 11.36 1.75
N LEU A 87 13.41 10.30 1.88
CA LEU A 87 13.93 8.94 2.11
C LEU A 87 14.69 8.40 0.90
N ALA A 88 14.25 8.75 -0.32
CA ALA A 88 14.95 8.39 -1.54
C ALA A 88 16.33 9.06 -1.65
N ILE A 89 16.45 10.31 -1.21
CA ILE A 89 17.73 11.03 -1.15
C ILE A 89 18.68 10.39 -0.12
N LEU A 90 18.17 9.93 1.03
CA LEU A 90 18.98 9.28 2.07
C LEU A 90 19.42 7.86 1.71
N ALA A 91 18.68 7.17 0.84
CA ALA A 91 19.00 5.82 0.39
C ALA A 91 20.00 5.78 -0.79
N GLY A 92 20.30 6.95 -1.38
CA GLY A 92 21.25 7.14 -2.48
C GLY A 92 22.68 7.36 -2.02
#